data_AF-A0A914WDZ4-F1
#
_entry.id   AF-A0A914WDZ4-F1
#
_cell.length_a   1.000
_cell.length_b   1.000
_cell.length_c   1.000
_cell.angle_alpha   90.00
_cell.angle_beta   90.00
_cell.angle_gamma   90.00
#
_symmetry.space_group_name_H-M   'P 1'
#
loop_
_entity.id
_entity.type
_entity.pdbx_description
1 polymer ?
#
loop_
_entity_poly.entity_id
_entity_poly.type
_entity_poly.pdbx_seq_one_letter_code
_entity_poly.pdbx_strand_id
1 'polypeptide(L)'
;TAESKSADAVKEKTQKLRSAEEFQRNLLLSVFHKFTILLTEHLLTSEAEGRDFNSYWYKWVTGRFKQIFLSQSDEVWKLCSELETSLFTNDIDSHILEIFHQFRALRR
;
A
#
# COMPACT_ATOMS: atom_id res chain seq x y z
N THR A 1 36.16 24.39 11.16
CA THR A 1 37.07 23.29 10.77
C THR A 1 36.45 22.48 9.64
N ALA A 2 37.25 21.75 8.84
CA ALA A 2 36.75 20.92 7.74
C ALA A 2 35.72 19.86 8.21
N GLU A 3 35.85 19.39 9.46
CA GLU A 3 34.91 18.47 10.11
C GLU A 3 33.50 19.06 10.28
N SER A 4 33.38 20.35 10.61
CA SER A 4 32.08 21.03 10.71
C SER A 4 31.38 21.12 9.35
N LYS A 5 32.11 21.39 8.27
CA LYS A 5 31.54 21.41 6.91
C LYS A 5 31.07 20.02 6.44
N SER A 6 31.79 18.96 6.83
CA SER A 6 31.40 17.58 6.53
C SER A 6 30.16 17.17 7.32
N ALA A 7 30.06 17.56 8.59
CA ALA A 7 28.90 17.28 9.43
C ALA A 7 27.62 17.96 8.89
N ASP A 8 27.73 19.22 8.45
CA ASP A 8 26.61 19.96 7.86
C ASP A 8 26.11 19.32 6.55
N ALA A 9 27.02 18.86 5.69
CA ALA A 9 26.67 18.16 4.45
C ALA A 9 25.97 16.81 4.72
N VAL A 10 26.41 16.06 5.74
CA VAL A 10 25.73 14.82 6.17
C VAL A 10 24.34 15.12 6.72
N LYS A 11 24.19 16.17 7.52
CA LYS A 11 22.90 16.59 8.07
C LYS A 11 21.90 16.95 6.95
N GLU A 12 22.33 17.70 5.95
CA GLU A 12 21.50 18.07 4.80
C GLU A 12 21.04 16.83 4.02
N LYS A 13 21.96 15.90 3.70
CA LYS A 13 21.61 14.64 3.02
C LYS A 13 20.64 13.79 3.84
N THR A 14 20.85 13.71 5.15
CA THR A 14 19.99 12.94 6.06
C THR A 14 18.58 13.54 6.15
N GLN A 15 18.45 14.87 6.07
CA GLN A 15 17.16 15.54 6.03
C GLN A 15 16.43 15.26 4.71
N LYS A 16 17.14 15.37 3.57
CA LYS A 16 16.59 15.07 2.25
C LYS A 16 16.12 13.61 2.15
N LEU A 17 16.89 12.68 2.69
CA LEU A 17 16.53 11.27 2.73
C LEU A 17 15.21 11.06 3.50
N ARG A 18 15.10 11.60 4.71
CA ARG A 18 13.87 11.50 5.52
C ARG A 18 12.65 12.07 4.82
N SER A 19 12.78 13.23 4.17
CA SER A 19 11.68 13.82 3.40
C SER A 19 11.26 12.95 2.20
N ALA A 20 12.21 12.31 1.53
CA ALA A 20 11.92 11.40 0.42
C ALA A 20 11.23 10.11 0.90
N GLU A 21 11.69 9.54 2.01
CA GLU A 21 11.07 8.36 2.65
C GLU A 21 9.63 8.65 3.09
N GLU A 22 9.38 9.81 3.71
CA GLU A 22 8.04 10.23 4.11
C GLU A 22 7.12 10.43 2.89
N PHE A 23 7.62 11.04 1.82
CA PHE A 23 6.88 11.18 0.58
C PHE A 23 6.53 9.81 -0.03
N GLN A 24 7.49 8.89 -0.10
CA GLN A 24 7.28 7.54 -0.61
C GLN A 24 6.23 6.79 0.22
N ARG A 25 6.31 6.87 1.54
CA ARG A 25 5.31 6.31 2.46
C ARG A 25 3.92 6.85 2.16
N ASN A 26 3.77 8.17 2.09
CA ASN A 26 2.47 8.81 1.86
C ASN A 26 1.91 8.47 0.48
N LEU A 27 2.78 8.32 -0.53
CA LEU A 27 2.39 7.87 -1.85
C LEU A 27 1.86 6.43 -1.82
N LEU A 28 2.55 5.51 -1.16
CA LEU A 28 2.10 4.12 -1.00
C LEU A 28 0.75 4.05 -0.29
N LEU A 29 0.59 4.77 0.82
CA LEU A 29 -0.69 4.85 1.55
C LEU A 29 -1.81 5.38 0.65
N SER A 30 -1.56 6.45 -0.10
CA SER A 30 -2.55 7.02 -1.03
C SER A 30 -2.94 6.02 -2.13
N VAL A 31 -1.98 5.30 -2.67
CA VAL A 31 -2.22 4.27 -3.69
C VAL A 31 -3.07 3.14 -3.12
N PHE A 32 -2.73 2.63 -1.93
CA PHE A 32 -3.50 1.56 -1.29
C PHE A 32 -4.94 1.98 -0.99
N HIS A 33 -5.16 3.17 -0.43
CA HIS A 33 -6.51 3.71 -0.24
C HIS A 33 -7.31 3.76 -1.55
N LYS A 34 -6.71 4.25 -2.64
CA LYS A 34 -7.37 4.32 -3.94
C LYS A 34 -7.75 2.94 -4.49
N PHE A 35 -6.87 1.95 -4.35
CA PHE A 35 -7.19 0.58 -4.76
C PHE A 35 -8.30 -0.03 -3.91
N THR A 36 -8.26 0.17 -2.59
CA THR A 36 -9.33 -0.30 -1.68
C THR A 36 -10.67 0.31 -2.06
N ILE A 37 -10.75 1.64 -2.22
CA ILE A 37 -12.00 2.32 -2.63
C ILE A 37 -12.50 1.79 -3.98
N LEU A 38 -11.61 1.71 -4.98
CA LEU A 38 -11.95 1.26 -6.32
C LEU A 38 -12.49 -0.18 -6.35
N LEU A 39 -11.87 -1.08 -5.58
CA LEU A 39 -12.32 -2.47 -5.49
C LEU A 39 -13.62 -2.59 -4.69
N THR A 40 -13.77 -1.83 -3.60
CA THR A 40 -15.00 -1.80 -2.81
C THR A 40 -16.18 -1.31 -3.66
N GLU A 41 -16.00 -0.23 -4.42
CA GLU A 41 -17.02 0.29 -5.33
C GLU A 41 -17.45 -0.78 -6.33
N HIS A 42 -16.50 -1.44 -6.99
CA HIS A 42 -16.80 -2.51 -7.95
C HIS A 42 -17.56 -3.68 -7.32
N LEU A 43 -17.19 -4.10 -6.11
CA LEU A 43 -17.85 -5.19 -5.40
C LEU A 43 -19.30 -4.82 -5.04
N LEU A 44 -19.51 -3.64 -4.45
CA LEU A 44 -20.84 -3.14 -4.09
C LEU A 44 -21.73 -2.94 -5.32
N THR A 45 -21.20 -2.39 -6.40
CA THR A 45 -21.94 -2.22 -7.65
C THR A 45 -22.31 -3.57 -8.27
N SER A 46 -21.39 -4.53 -8.25
CA SER A 46 -21.68 -5.89 -8.77
C SER A 46 -22.78 -6.58 -7.97
N GLU A 47 -22.74 -6.46 -6.64
CA GLU A 47 -23.79 -6.98 -5.75
C GLU A 47 -25.14 -6.31 -6.00
N ALA A 48 -25.18 -4.97 -6.03
CA ALA A 48 -26.40 -4.20 -6.24
C ALA A 48 -27.08 -4.50 -7.60
N GLU A 49 -26.28 -4.83 -8.62
CA GLU A 49 -26.77 -5.14 -9.96
C GLU A 49 -26.95 -6.65 -10.21
N GLY A 50 -26.72 -7.50 -9.19
CA GLY A 50 -26.86 -8.96 -9.29
C GLY A 50 -25.91 -9.61 -10.30
N ARG A 51 -24.76 -9.01 -10.55
CA ARG A 51 -23.74 -9.51 -11.48
C ARG A 51 -22.59 -10.19 -10.75
N ASP A 52 -21.93 -11.11 -11.45
CA ASP A 52 -20.67 -11.68 -10.96
C ASP A 52 -19.57 -10.59 -10.91
N PHE A 53 -19.03 -10.36 -9.72
CA PHE A 53 -17.94 -9.41 -9.51
C PHE A 53 -16.63 -9.89 -10.14
N ASN A 54 -16.45 -11.19 -10.38
CA ASN A 54 -15.21 -11.82 -10.86
C ASN A 54 -14.94 -11.62 -12.36
N SER A 55 -15.08 -10.37 -12.79
CA SER A 55 -14.88 -9.92 -14.17
C SER A 55 -13.39 -9.91 -14.57
N TYR A 56 -13.14 -9.78 -15.87
CA TYR A 56 -11.78 -9.57 -16.39
C TYR A 56 -11.13 -8.31 -15.79
N TRP A 57 -11.92 -7.23 -15.63
CA TRP A 57 -11.47 -6.00 -15.01
C TRP A 57 -11.04 -6.22 -13.56
N TYR A 58 -11.86 -6.93 -12.78
CA TYR A 58 -11.55 -7.23 -11.37
C TYR A 58 -10.24 -8.02 -11.23
N LYS A 59 -10.07 -9.07 -12.05
CA LYS A 59 -8.83 -9.87 -12.08
C LYS A 59 -7.61 -9.03 -12.45
N TRP A 60 -7.76 -8.10 -13.39
CA TRP A 60 -6.68 -7.21 -13.81
C TRP A 60 -6.31 -6.21 -12.70
N VAL A 61 -7.30 -5.54 -12.09
CA VAL A 61 -7.09 -4.54 -11.03
C VAL A 61 -6.50 -5.18 -9.79
N THR A 62 -7.05 -6.31 -9.34
CA THR A 62 -6.50 -7.07 -8.19
C THR A 62 -5.08 -7.58 -8.48
N GLY A 63 -4.78 -7.99 -9.71
CA GLY A 63 -3.43 -8.32 -10.15
C GLY A 63 -2.46 -7.15 -10.02
N ARG A 64 -2.86 -5.94 -10.44
CA ARG A 64 -2.07 -4.72 -10.26
C ARG A 64 -1.89 -4.35 -8.80
N PHE A 65 -2.93 -4.52 -7.99
CA PHE A 65 -2.86 -4.25 -6.56
C PHE A 65 -1.84 -5.18 -5.87
N LYS A 66 -1.91 -6.49 -6.14
CA LYS A 66 -0.93 -7.49 -5.70
C LYS A 66 0.49 -7.16 -6.16
N GLN A 67 0.64 -6.70 -7.41
CA GLN A 67 1.95 -6.33 -7.94
C GLN A 67 2.62 -5.22 -7.13
N ILE A 68 1.86 -4.23 -6.62
CA ILE A 68 2.42 -3.14 -5.82
C ILE A 68 3.00 -3.67 -4.51
N PHE A 69 2.26 -4.53 -3.81
CA PHE A 69 2.73 -5.22 -2.61
C PHE A 69 4.07 -5.92 -2.84
N LEU A 70 4.20 -6.66 -3.94
CA LEU A 70 5.42 -7.41 -4.26
C LEU A 70 6.58 -6.49 -4.70
N SER A 71 6.29 -5.46 -5.50
CA SER A 71 7.31 -4.60 -6.10
C SER A 71 7.89 -3.57 -5.15
N GLN A 72 7.18 -3.28 -4.04
CA GLN A 72 7.60 -2.34 -2.99
C GLN A 72 7.67 -3.03 -1.63
N SER A 73 7.85 -4.35 -1.61
CA SER A 73 7.66 -5.20 -0.44
C SER A 73 8.41 -4.74 0.81
N ASP A 74 9.67 -4.31 0.69
CA ASP A 74 10.45 -3.80 1.83
C ASP A 74 9.81 -2.60 2.52
N GLU A 75 9.28 -1.66 1.74
CA GLU A 75 8.61 -0.47 2.29
C GLU A 75 7.23 -0.83 2.84
N VAL A 76 6.49 -1.70 2.16
CA VAL A 76 5.17 -2.12 2.64
C VAL A 76 5.28 -2.92 3.94
N TRP A 77 6.34 -3.70 4.13
CA TRP A 77 6.58 -4.40 5.39
C TRP A 77 6.73 -3.46 6.58
N LYS A 78 7.36 -2.29 6.39
CA LYS A 78 7.47 -1.27 7.44
C LYS A 78 6.11 -0.67 7.80
N LEU A 79 5.14 -0.72 6.88
CA LEU A 79 3.82 -0.14 7.04
C LEU A 79 2.75 -1.15 7.50
N CYS A 80 3.05 -2.46 7.54
CA CYS A 80 2.03 -3.49 7.80
C CYS A 80 1.21 -3.26 9.07
N SER A 81 1.85 -2.92 10.20
CA SER A 81 1.13 -2.67 11.45
C SER A 81 0.17 -1.49 11.34
N GLU A 82 0.59 -0.42 10.67
CA GLU A 82 -0.27 0.74 10.43
C GLU A 82 -1.42 0.40 9.48
N LEU A 83 -1.11 -0.28 8.38
CA LEU A 83 -2.08 -0.69 7.37
C LEU A 83 -3.17 -1.58 7.98
N GLU A 84 -2.81 -2.51 8.87
CA GLU A 84 -3.75 -3.38 9.59
C GLU A 84 -4.70 -2.58 10.50
N THR A 85 -4.22 -1.48 11.09
CA THR A 85 -5.04 -0.64 11.98
C THR A 85 -5.84 0.45 11.27
N SER A 86 -5.43 0.87 10.07
CA SER A 86 -5.97 2.08 9.43
C SER A 86 -6.68 1.83 8.10
N LEU A 87 -6.35 0.75 7.38
CA LEU A 87 -6.87 0.51 6.04
C LEU A 87 -7.40 -0.90 5.82
N PHE A 88 -6.71 -1.94 6.28
CA PHE A 88 -7.11 -3.34 6.11
C PHE A 88 -7.70 -3.88 7.41
N THR A 89 -8.76 -3.21 7.86
CA THR A 89 -9.54 -3.52 9.05
C THR A 89 -10.72 -4.45 8.71
N ASN A 90 -11.34 -5.06 9.72
CA ASN A 90 -12.39 -6.09 9.54
C ASN A 90 -13.68 -5.59 8.85
N ASP A 91 -13.84 -4.29 8.67
CA ASP A 91 -14.93 -3.63 7.95
C ASP A 91 -14.71 -3.55 6.43
N ILE A 92 -13.50 -3.86 5.94
CA ILE A 92 -13.24 -4.01 4.51
C ILE A 92 -13.72 -5.37 4.01
N ASP A 93 -14.18 -5.40 2.76
CA ASP A 93 -14.59 -6.65 2.10
C ASP A 93 -13.47 -7.72 2.14
N SER A 94 -13.87 -8.94 2.49
CA SER A 94 -12.95 -10.07 2.67
C SER A 94 -12.07 -10.37 1.45
N HIS A 95 -12.54 -10.11 0.22
CA HIS A 95 -11.75 -10.35 -0.99
C HIS A 95 -10.58 -9.37 -1.11
N ILE A 96 -10.74 -8.14 -0.59
CA ILE A 96 -9.69 -7.13 -0.57
C ILE A 96 -8.72 -7.43 0.59
N LEU A 97 -9.25 -7.76 1.77
CA LEU A 97 -8.43 -8.15 2.93
C LEU A 97 -7.53 -9.33 2.64
N GLU A 98 -8.06 -10.33 1.93
CA GLU A 98 -7.32 -11.53 1.53
C GLU A 98 -6.07 -11.20 0.71
N ILE A 99 -6.06 -10.13 -0.09
CA ILE A 99 -4.87 -9.68 -0.81
C ILE A 99 -3.76 -9.25 0.15
N PHE A 100 -4.11 -8.51 1.20
CA PHE A 100 -3.17 -8.07 2.23
C PHE A 100 -2.68 -9.24 3.09
N HIS A 101 -3.57 -10.17 3.46
CA HIS A 101 -3.19 -11.36 4.20
C HIS A 101 -2.28 -12.30 3.40
N GLN A 102 -2.57 -12.50 2.11
CA GLN A 102 -1.70 -13.25 1.19
C GLN A 102 -0.31 -12.65 1.13
N PHE A 103 -0.20 -11.32 1.05
CA PHE A 103 1.07 -10.64 1.14
C PHE A 103 1.74 -11.00 2.47
N ARG A 104 1.13 -10.70 3.63
CA ARG A 104 1.71 -10.97 4.96
C ARG A 104 2.21 -12.40 5.14
N ALA A 105 1.51 -13.38 4.58
CA ALA A 105 1.90 -14.79 4.66
C ALA A 105 3.23 -15.11 3.96
N LEU A 106 3.75 -14.24 3.09
CA LEU A 106 5.04 -14.41 2.40
C LEU A 106 6.24 -14.25 3.34
N ARG A 107 6.06 -13.60 4.49
CA ARG A 107 7.13 -13.38 5.47
C ARG A 107 6.68 -14.00 6.80
N ARG A 108 7.09 -15.25 7.01
CA ARG A 108 6.92 -15.95 8.29
C ARG A 108 7.91 -15.45 9.33
#